data_AF-A0AAE4J9G9-F1
#
_entry.id   AF-A0AAE4J9G9-F1
#
_cell.length_a   1.000
_cell.length_b   1.000
_cell.length_c   1.000
_cell.angle_alpha   90.00
_cell.angle_beta   90.00
_cell.angle_gamma   90.00
#
_symmetry.space_group_name_H-M   'P 1'
#
loop_
_entity.id
_entity.type
_entity.pdbx_description
1 polymer ?
#
loop_
_entity_poly.entity_id
_entity_poly.type
_entity_poly.pdbx_seq_one_letter_code
_entity_poly.pdbx_strand_id
1 'polypeptide(L)'
;MGLNKVWLATLSDGLLRADQVVGLTAHATPALTGKPPRWLLDATIRTAAGSGSGDGWDIGILHRTLIQTPAEPVGAPEALARLLARLDGEDAAGLIAAVVDSGSRVPSVVRFAFRPFEDDEGSGA
;
A
#
# COMPACT_ATOMS: atom_id res chain seq x y z
N MET A 1 2.93 -16.92 11.51
CA MET A 1 2.43 -15.59 11.93
C MET A 1 3.14 -14.58 11.07
N GLY A 2 2.44 -13.57 10.58
CA GLY A 2 2.97 -12.68 9.56
C GLY A 2 2.03 -11.53 9.21
N LEU A 3 2.19 -10.94 8.04
CA LEU A 3 1.56 -9.67 7.62
C LEU A 3 0.01 -9.68 7.46
N ASN A 4 -0.70 -10.70 7.94
CA ASN A 4 -2.16 -10.81 7.80
C ASN A 4 -2.96 -9.87 8.74
N LYS A 5 -2.31 -9.29 9.75
CA LYS A 5 -2.88 -8.28 10.67
C LYS A 5 -2.46 -6.84 10.31
N VAL A 6 -1.65 -6.68 9.27
CA VAL A 6 -1.15 -5.39 8.80
C VAL A 6 -1.96 -4.97 7.57
N TRP A 7 -2.47 -3.74 7.61
CA TRP A 7 -3.29 -3.17 6.55
C TRP A 7 -2.59 -1.98 5.90
N LEU A 8 -2.80 -1.77 4.61
CA LEU A 8 -2.39 -0.58 3.88
C LEU A 8 -3.61 0.26 3.58
N ALA A 9 -3.57 1.53 3.93
CA ALA A 9 -4.54 2.52 3.48
C ALA A 9 -4.32 2.85 2.00
N THR A 10 -5.40 2.86 1.23
CA THR A 10 -5.39 3.34 -0.16
C THR A 10 -5.73 4.82 -0.21
N LEU A 11 -5.39 5.47 -1.33
CA LEU A 11 -5.72 6.87 -1.60
C LEU A 11 -7.24 7.13 -1.59
N SER A 12 -8.03 6.11 -1.92
CA SER A 12 -9.50 6.16 -2.02
C SER A 12 -10.21 5.61 -0.76
N ASP A 13 -9.58 5.72 0.41
CA ASP A 13 -10.14 5.34 1.71
C ASP A 13 -10.51 3.85 1.84
N GLY A 14 -9.84 3.01 1.05
CA GLY A 14 -9.92 1.55 1.14
C GLY A 14 -8.79 0.98 1.98
N LEU A 15 -8.91 -0.31 2.34
CA LEU A 15 -7.88 -1.06 3.03
C LEU A 15 -7.47 -2.29 2.22
N LEU A 16 -6.16 -2.57 2.21
CA LEU A 16 -5.57 -3.78 1.62
C LEU A 16 -4.83 -4.54 2.69
N ARG A 17 -4.93 -5.87 2.70
CA ARG A 17 -4.06 -6.67 3.55
C ARG A 17 -2.65 -6.70 2.99
N ALA A 18 -1.66 -6.48 3.85
CA ALA A 18 -0.26 -6.46 3.45
C ALA A 18 0.22 -7.79 2.88
N ASP A 19 -0.27 -8.92 3.42
CA ASP A 19 0.08 -10.27 2.93
C ASP A 19 -0.51 -10.61 1.55
N GLN A 20 -1.40 -9.79 1.01
CA GLN A 20 -1.97 -9.96 -0.32
C GLN A 20 -1.28 -9.12 -1.40
N VAL A 21 -0.39 -8.21 -1.01
CA VAL A 21 0.37 -7.38 -1.95
C VAL A 21 1.46 -8.22 -2.60
N VAL A 22 1.41 -8.32 -3.92
CA VAL A 22 2.37 -9.09 -4.72
C VAL A 22 3.35 -8.20 -5.49
N GLY A 23 3.13 -6.89 -5.50
CA GLY A 23 4.02 -5.94 -6.14
C GLY A 23 3.59 -4.49 -5.94
N LEU A 24 4.53 -3.58 -6.20
CA LEU A 24 4.29 -2.15 -6.25
C LEU A 24 4.76 -1.62 -7.61
N THR A 25 3.97 -0.72 -8.19
CA THR A 25 4.31 -0.08 -9.47
C THR A 25 4.10 1.42 -9.37
N ALA A 26 5.10 2.20 -9.78
CA ALA A 26 4.98 3.63 -9.95
C ALA A 26 4.73 3.94 -11.43
N HIS A 27 3.75 4.79 -11.73
CA HIS A 27 3.53 5.25 -13.09
C HIS A 27 2.93 6.66 -13.13
N ALA A 28 3.17 7.38 -14.22
CA ALA A 28 2.60 8.71 -14.44
C ALA A 28 1.17 8.60 -14.97
N THR A 29 0.27 9.45 -14.46
CA THR A 29 -1.05 9.66 -15.06
C THR A 29 -0.89 10.23 -16.47
N PRO A 30 -1.82 9.95 -17.40
CA PRO A 30 -1.82 10.58 -18.72
C PRO A 30 -1.71 12.12 -18.61
N ALA A 31 -0.91 12.72 -19.49
CA ALA A 31 -0.83 14.17 -19.57
C ALA A 31 -2.16 14.74 -20.07
N LEU A 32 -2.74 15.68 -19.32
CA LEU A 32 -3.95 16.40 -19.70
C LEU A 32 -3.58 17.86 -19.97
N THR A 33 -4.13 18.46 -21.03
CA THR A 33 -3.87 19.87 -21.36
C THR A 33 -4.17 20.76 -20.16
N GLY A 34 -3.17 21.54 -19.73
CA GLY A 34 -3.29 22.45 -18.58
C GLY A 34 -3.15 21.81 -17.19
N LYS A 35 -2.89 20.51 -17.08
CA LYS A 35 -2.61 19.85 -15.79
C LYS A 35 -1.30 19.07 -15.84
N PRO A 36 -0.33 19.35 -14.95
CA PRO A 36 0.89 18.57 -14.90
C PRO A 36 0.56 17.11 -14.55
N PRO A 37 1.26 16.13 -15.16
CA PRO A 37 1.06 14.73 -14.82
C PRO A 37 1.41 14.51 -13.35
N ARG A 38 0.69 13.58 -12.72
CA ARG A 38 0.95 13.12 -11.37
C ARG A 38 1.48 11.70 -11.42
N TRP A 39 2.23 11.30 -10.41
CA TRP A 39 2.70 9.94 -10.27
C TRP A 39 1.82 9.20 -9.28
N LEU A 40 1.42 7.98 -9.63
CA LEU A 40 0.68 7.08 -8.76
C LEU A 40 1.62 5.97 -8.31
N LEU A 41 1.57 5.64 -7.03
CA LEU A 41 2.15 4.41 -6.49
C LEU A 41 1.02 3.43 -6.21
N ASP A 42 0.98 2.34 -6.97
CA ASP A 42 -0.06 1.33 -6.87
C ASP A 42 0.44 0.04 -6.26
N ALA A 43 -0.34 -0.51 -5.34
CA ALA A 43 -0.24 -1.89 -4.89
C ALA A 43 -0.98 -2.81 -5.84
N THR A 44 -0.31 -3.89 -6.21
CA THR A 44 -0.88 -4.99 -6.97
C THR A 44 -1.24 -6.11 -6.00
N ILE A 45 -2.50 -6.54 -6.02
CA ILE A 45 -2.96 -7.69 -5.23
C ILE A 45 -3.41 -8.83 -6.15
N ARG A 46 -3.24 -10.07 -5.70
CA ARG A 46 -3.89 -11.23 -6.33
C ARG A 46 -5.34 -11.28 -5.88
N THR A 47 -6.27 -11.27 -6.83
CA THR A 47 -7.69 -11.52 -6.55
C THR A 47 -8.18 -12.67 -7.39
N ALA A 48 -9.04 -13.53 -6.83
CA ALA A 48 -9.85 -14.40 -7.67
C ALA A 48 -10.79 -13.52 -8.50
N ALA A 49 -10.70 -13.62 -9.82
CA ALA A 49 -11.60 -12.97 -10.75
C ALA A 49 -12.60 -14.00 -11.28
N GLY A 50 -13.88 -13.76 -11.03
CA GLY A 50 -14.98 -14.49 -11.69
C GLY A 50 -15.74 -15.50 -10.82
N SER A 51 -16.97 -15.79 -11.23
CA SER A 51 -17.77 -16.91 -10.73
C SER A 51 -17.19 -18.21 -11.29
N GLY A 52 -16.76 -19.14 -10.44
CA GLY A 52 -16.07 -20.36 -10.86
C GLY A 52 -16.82 -21.14 -11.95
N SER A 53 -16.10 -21.49 -13.02
CA SER A 53 -16.48 -22.59 -13.91
C SER A 53 -15.74 -23.85 -13.46
N GLY A 54 -16.23 -25.03 -13.87
CA GLY A 54 -15.78 -26.35 -13.37
C GLY A 54 -14.28 -26.67 -13.49
N ASP A 55 -13.49 -25.82 -14.15
CA ASP A 55 -12.04 -26.00 -14.38
C ASP A 55 -11.15 -25.10 -13.50
N GLY A 56 -11.71 -24.26 -12.62
CA GLY A 56 -10.94 -23.47 -11.64
C GLY A 56 -11.30 -21.99 -11.58
N TRP A 57 -10.60 -21.26 -10.70
CA TRP A 57 -10.76 -19.80 -10.53
C TRP A 57 -9.72 -19.07 -11.35
N ASP A 58 -10.16 -18.16 -12.23
CA ASP A 58 -9.25 -17.21 -12.87
C ASP A 58 -8.68 -16.26 -11.80
N ILE A 59 -7.36 -16.01 -11.84
CA ILE A 59 -6.72 -15.06 -10.92
C ILE A 59 -6.53 -13.75 -11.68
N GLY A 60 -7.32 -12.74 -11.33
CA GLY A 60 -7.18 -11.38 -11.82
C GLY A 60 -6.17 -10.57 -11.02
N ILE A 61 -5.54 -9.61 -11.70
CA ILE A 61 -4.64 -8.62 -11.09
C ILE A 61 -5.45 -7.35 -10.81
N LEU A 62 -5.43 -6.89 -9.56
CA LEU A 62 -6.10 -5.66 -9.16
C LEU A 62 -5.07 -4.64 -8.67
N HIS A 63 -5.07 -3.46 -9.30
CA HIS A 63 -4.25 -2.33 -8.89
C HIS A 63 -5.05 -1.42 -7.94
N ARG A 64 -4.38 -0.96 -6.89
CA ARG A 64 -4.94 -0.11 -5.85
C ARG A 64 -3.93 0.98 -5.49
N THR A 65 -4.28 2.22 -5.73
CA THR A 65 -3.40 3.37 -5.48
C THR A 65 -3.23 3.64 -4.00
N LEU A 66 -1.98 3.70 -3.54
CA LEU A 66 -1.63 4.03 -2.15
C LEU A 66 -1.46 5.54 -1.96
N ILE A 67 -0.81 6.21 -2.92
CA ILE A 67 -0.56 7.64 -2.88
C ILE A 67 -0.36 8.22 -4.29
N GLN A 68 -0.62 9.52 -4.41
CA GLN A 68 -0.30 10.33 -5.58
C GLN A 68 0.74 11.40 -5.24
N THR A 69 1.76 11.56 -6.09
CA THR A 69 2.88 12.50 -5.89
C THR A 69 3.11 13.41 -7.12
N PRO A 70 3.78 14.56 -6.97
CA PRO A 70 4.10 15.46 -8.10
C PRO A 70 5.20 14.92 -9.04
N ALA A 71 6.07 14.05 -8.55
CA ALA A 71 7.14 13.40 -9.32
C ALA A 71 7.25 11.92 -8.89
N GLU A 72 8.07 11.14 -9.59
CA GLU A 72 8.22 9.70 -9.34
C GLU A 72 8.62 9.43 -7.88
N PRO A 73 7.92 8.52 -7.17
CA PRO A 73 8.25 8.14 -5.79
C PRO A 73 9.38 7.10 -5.76
N VAL A 74 10.57 7.52 -6.18
CA VAL A 74 11.77 6.66 -6.28
C VAL A 74 12.11 6.04 -4.92
N GLY A 75 12.35 4.73 -4.90
CA GLY A 75 12.73 3.98 -3.69
C GLY A 75 11.55 3.61 -2.77
N ALA A 76 10.32 4.01 -3.11
CA ALA A 76 9.14 3.67 -2.31
C ALA A 76 8.88 2.15 -2.24
N PRO A 77 9.03 1.35 -3.32
CA PRO A 77 8.88 -0.10 -3.24
C PRO A 77 9.81 -0.75 -2.21
N GLU A 78 11.09 -0.39 -2.22
CA GLU A 78 12.10 -0.91 -1.30
C GLU A 78 11.85 -0.42 0.13
N ALA A 79 11.41 0.82 0.30
CA ALA A 79 11.06 1.36 1.62
C ALA A 79 9.88 0.60 2.25
N LEU A 80 8.83 0.29 1.47
CA LEU A 80 7.72 -0.54 1.96
C LEU A 80 8.20 -1.96 2.27
N ALA A 81 8.96 -2.59 1.38
CA ALA A 81 9.44 -3.95 1.59
C ALA A 81 10.25 -4.08 2.89
N ARG A 82 11.13 -3.10 3.20
CA ARG A 82 11.87 -3.06 4.47
C ARG A 82 10.96 -2.88 5.68
N LEU A 83 9.91 -2.05 5.58
CA LEU A 83 8.93 -1.88 6.65
C LEU A 83 8.18 -3.19 6.91
N LEU A 84 7.67 -3.83 5.85
CA LEU A 84 6.95 -5.10 5.95
C LEU A 84 7.83 -6.20 6.55
N ALA A 85 9.07 -6.34 6.11
CA ALA A 85 10.00 -7.32 6.67
C ALA A 85 10.23 -7.11 8.18
N ARG A 86 10.28 -5.86 8.64
CA ARG A 86 10.40 -5.54 10.07
C ARG A 86 9.13 -5.91 10.84
N LEU A 87 7.96 -5.48 10.35
CA LEU A 87 6.67 -5.74 11.00
C LEU A 87 6.32 -7.22 11.07
N ASP A 88 6.72 -8.00 10.05
CA ASP A 88 6.57 -9.46 10.04
C ASP A 88 7.37 -10.11 11.18
N GLY A 89 8.61 -9.64 11.41
CA GLY A 89 9.45 -10.10 12.51
C GLY A 89 8.93 -9.71 13.91
N GLU A 90 8.09 -8.68 14.00
CA GLU A 90 7.49 -8.18 15.25
C GLU A 90 6.09 -8.78 15.52
N ASP A 91 5.54 -9.60 14.62
CA ASP A 91 4.11 -10.03 14.59
C ASP A 91 3.13 -8.85 14.78
N ALA A 92 3.46 -7.71 14.20
CA ALA A 92 2.74 -6.46 14.42
C ALA A 92 1.31 -6.50 13.83
N ALA A 93 0.41 -5.75 14.46
CA ALA A 93 -0.95 -5.49 13.97
C ALA A 93 -1.18 -3.99 13.85
N GLY A 94 -1.68 -3.52 12.71
CA GLY A 94 -1.89 -2.10 12.52
C GLY A 94 -2.11 -1.65 11.09
N LEU A 95 -2.05 -0.33 10.89
CA LEU A 95 -2.29 0.36 9.63
C LEU A 95 -1.01 1.04 9.13
N ILE A 96 -0.70 0.86 7.85
CA ILE A 96 0.32 1.58 7.12
C ILE A 96 -0.36 2.60 6.22
N ALA A 97 0.06 3.86 6.29
CA ALA A 97 -0.30 4.91 5.35
C ALA A 97 0.93 5.39 4.58
N ALA A 98 0.81 5.46 3.25
CA ALA A 98 1.80 6.16 2.43
C ALA A 98 1.60 7.67 2.58
N VAL A 99 2.66 8.41 2.86
CA VAL A 99 2.63 9.87 2.98
C VAL A 99 3.85 10.50 2.31
N VAL A 100 3.69 11.71 1.78
CA VAL A 100 4.82 12.50 1.27
C VAL A 100 5.71 12.89 2.44
N ASP A 101 7.01 12.64 2.32
CA ASP A 101 7.98 13.06 3.31
C ASP A 101 8.18 14.58 3.25
N SER A 102 7.50 15.29 4.15
CA SER A 102 7.57 16.75 4.27
C SER A 102 8.95 17.27 4.72
N GLY A 103 9.80 16.40 5.26
CA GLY A 103 11.18 16.73 5.63
C GLY A 103 12.17 16.61 4.47
N SER A 104 11.76 15.98 3.36
CA SER A 104 12.59 15.82 2.17
C SER A 104 12.66 17.10 1.35
N ARG A 105 13.85 17.41 0.83
CA ARG A 105 14.03 18.47 -0.19
C ARG A 105 13.40 18.09 -1.53
N VAL A 106 13.07 16.81 -1.72
CA VAL A 106 12.44 16.28 -2.93
C VAL A 106 10.97 15.96 -2.59
N PRO A 107 10.00 16.68 -3.19
CA PRO A 107 8.57 16.59 -2.82
C PRO A 107 7.87 15.29 -3.25
N SER A 108 8.60 14.32 -3.80
CA SER A 108 8.10 13.00 -4.20
C SER A 108 8.63 11.84 -3.35
N VAL A 109 9.47 12.10 -2.34
CA VAL A 109 9.90 11.03 -1.43
C VAL A 109 8.68 10.58 -0.64
N VAL A 110 8.37 9.28 -0.73
CA VAL A 110 7.27 8.66 0.00
C VAL A 110 7.83 7.92 1.20
N ARG A 111 7.25 8.15 2.37
CA ARG A 111 7.47 7.35 3.57
C ARG A 111 6.20 6.59 3.92
N PHE A 112 6.37 5.46 4.60
CA PHE A 112 5.25 4.65 5.08
C PHE A 112 5.15 4.79 6.59
N ALA A 113 4.07 5.43 7.05
CA ALA A 113 3.78 5.63 8.46
C ALA A 113 2.99 4.43 8.97
N PHE A 114 3.56 3.68 9.91
CA PHE A 114 2.86 2.61 10.62
C PHE A 114 2.22 3.16 11.89
N ARG A 115 0.96 2.77 12.13
CA ARG A 115 0.23 3.01 13.37
C ARG A 115 -0.28 1.65 13.89
N PRO A 116 0.17 1.18 15.06
CA PRO A 116 -0.37 -0.04 15.64
C PRO A 116 -1.86 0.15 15.96
N PHE A 117 -2.64 -0.94 15.95
CA PHE A 117 -3.95 -0.89 16.58
C PHE A 117 -3.76 -0.80 18.10
N GLU A 118 -4.62 -0.07 18.78
CA GLU A 118 -4.61 -0.05 20.24
C GLU A 118 -4.96 -1.47 20.72
N ASP A 119 -4.14 -2.02 21.61
CA ASP A 119 -4.52 -3.24 22.31
C ASP A 119 -5.65 -2.86 23.27
N ASP A 120 -6.82 -3.44 23.10
CA ASP A 120 -8.00 -3.24 23.95
C ASP A 120 -7.82 -3.94 25.33
N GLU A 121 -6.61 -3.88 25.89
CA GLU A 121 -6.24 -4.39 27.20
C GLU A 121 -6.15 -3.22 28.20
N GLY A 122 -7.30 -2.61 28.54
CA GLY A 122 -7.26 -1.47 29.47
C GLY A 122 -8.54 -0.84 29.97
N SER A 123 -9.74 -1.41 29.74
CA SER A 123 -10.96 -0.91 30.40
C SER A 123 -11.77 -2.05 31.01
N GLY A 124 -11.19 -2.65 32.04
CA GLY A 124 -11.83 -3.69 32.86
C GLY A 124 -11.14 -3.84 34.21
N ALA A 125 -11.21 -2.81 35.05
CA ALA A 125 -10.99 -2.90 36.49
C ALA A 125 -11.81 -1.82 37.21
#